data_AF-A0A3P8EGA4-F1
#
_entry.id   AF-A0A3P8EGA4-F1
#
_cell.length_a   1.000
_cell.length_b   1.000
_cell.length_c   1.000
_cell.angle_alpha   90.00
_cell.angle_beta   90.00
_cell.angle_gamma   90.00
#
_symmetry.space_group_name_H-M   'P 1'
#
loop_
_entity.id
_entity.type
_entity.pdbx_description
1 polymer ?
#
loop_
_entity_poly.entity_id
_entity_poly.type
_entity_poly.pdbx_seq_one_letter_code
_entity_poly.pdbx_strand_id
1 'polypeptide(L)'
;MSIPGKVFDRVLLSRMKESVDAQLRDQQAGFREDRSCTDQIATLQIIVEQSVEWNSSLYIKFIDYEKAFDSVDSVDRRTLWKLP
;
A
#
# COMPACT_ATOMS: atom_id res chain seq x y z
N MET A 1 -13.59 8.67 17.46
CA MET A 1 -12.52 8.08 18.29
C MET A 1 -12.12 9.09 19.37
N SER A 2 -12.08 8.68 20.64
CA SER A 2 -11.73 9.57 21.76
C SER A 2 -10.23 9.93 21.76
N ILE A 3 -9.84 10.99 22.48
CA ILE A 3 -8.43 11.36 22.62
C ILE A 3 -7.59 10.20 23.19
N PRO A 4 -8.02 9.51 24.28
CA PRO A 4 -7.31 8.33 24.76
C PRO A 4 -7.20 7.22 23.70
N GLY A 5 -8.24 7.01 22.89
CA GLY A 5 -8.23 6.01 21.82
C GLY A 5 -7.15 6.29 20.77
N LYS A 6 -7.05 7.54 20.29
CA LYS A 6 -6.00 7.92 19.33
C LYS A 6 -4.58 7.75 19.88
N VAL A 7 -4.39 8.06 21.17
CA VAL A 7 -3.09 7.87 21.84
C VAL A 7 -2.75 6.40 21.90
N PHE A 8 -3.72 5.57 22.31
CA PHE A 8 -3.55 4.12 22.37
C PHE A 8 -3.23 3.51 20.99
N ASP A 9 -3.96 3.91 19.96
CA ASP A 9 -3.74 3.44 18.58
C ASP A 9 -2.34 3.80 18.07
N ARG A 10 -1.84 5.00 18.41
CA ARG A 10 -0.47 5.40 18.05
C ARG A 10 0.59 4.53 18.75
N VAL A 11 0.35 4.15 20.01
CA VAL A 11 1.23 3.25 20.76
C VAL A 11 1.23 1.85 20.12
N LEU A 12 0.05 1.33 19.75
CA LEU A 12 -0.06 0.05 19.05
C LEU A 12 0.66 0.06 17.71
N LEU A 13 0.38 1.08 16.88
CA LEU A 13 1.02 1.25 15.58
C LEU A 13 2.56 1.28 15.71
N SER A 14 3.08 2.04 16.68
CA SER A 14 4.53 2.14 16.90
C SER A 14 5.17 0.81 17.26
N ARG A 15 4.44 -0.09 17.95
CA ARG A 15 4.94 -1.42 18.33
C ARG A 15 4.90 -2.42 17.17
N MET A 16 3.91 -2.30 16.29
CA MET A 16 3.72 -3.24 15.18
C MET A 16 4.49 -2.84 13.92
N LYS A 17 4.85 -1.55 13.79
CA LYS A 17 5.39 -0.97 12.56
C LYS A 17 6.51 -1.79 11.94
N GLU A 18 7.57 -2.09 12.70
CA GLU A 18 8.74 -2.81 12.16
C GLU A 18 8.41 -4.24 11.70
N SER A 19 7.58 -4.97 12.45
CA SER A 19 7.14 -6.33 12.10
C SER A 19 6.33 -6.35 10.81
N VAL A 20 5.39 -5.40 10.67
CA VAL A 20 4.56 -5.28 9.46
C VAL A 20 5.41 -4.84 8.29
N ASP A 21 6.27 -3.83 8.46
CA ASP A 21 7.09 -3.26 7.39
C ASP A 21 8.06 -4.29 6.79
N ALA A 22 8.59 -5.21 7.60
CA ALA A 22 9.43 -6.33 7.16
C ALA A 22 8.69 -7.36 6.27
N GLN A 23 7.36 -7.39 6.30
CA GLN A 23 6.54 -8.30 5.50
C GLN A 23 5.96 -7.65 4.25
N LEU A 24 5.95 -6.31 4.21
CA LEU A 24 5.47 -5.58 3.04
C LEU A 24 6.44 -5.73 1.87
N ARG A 25 5.88 -5.73 0.66
CA ARG A 25 6.69 -5.72 -0.57
C ARG A 25 7.43 -4.39 -0.68
N ASP A 26 8.66 -4.42 -1.22
CA ASP A 26 9.45 -3.22 -1.45
C ASP A 26 8.77 -2.21 -2.38
N GLN A 27 7.94 -2.70 -3.31
CA GLN A 27 7.17 -1.86 -4.23
C GLN A 27 5.97 -1.16 -3.57
N GLN A 28 5.57 -1.53 -2.35
CA GLN A 28 4.49 -0.81 -1.67
C GLN A 28 5.03 0.51 -1.11
N ALA A 29 4.61 1.64 -1.66
CA ALA A 29 4.97 2.97 -1.14
C ALA A 29 3.94 3.52 -0.14
N GLY A 30 2.66 3.15 -0.29
CA GLY A 30 1.59 3.64 0.57
C GLY A 30 1.75 3.20 2.03
N PHE A 31 1.54 4.15 2.95
CA PHE A 31 1.61 3.96 4.40
C PHE A 31 2.97 3.50 4.96
N ARG A 32 4.05 3.61 4.17
CA ARG A 32 5.42 3.34 4.62
C ARG A 32 6.18 4.65 4.83
N GLU A 33 7.03 4.68 5.85
CA GLU A 33 7.94 5.80 6.07
C GLU A 33 9.03 5.80 4.99
N ASP A 34 9.50 7.00 4.62
CA ASP A 34 10.56 7.22 3.63
C ASP A 34 10.29 6.63 2.23
N ARG A 35 9.02 6.33 1.91
CA ARG A 35 8.58 5.88 0.58
C ARG A 35 7.64 6.89 -0.06
N SER A 36 7.91 7.25 -1.31
CA SER A 36 7.05 8.09 -2.14
C SER A 36 6.57 7.33 -3.38
N CYS A 37 5.45 7.78 -3.96
CA CYS A 37 4.96 7.30 -5.26
C CYS A 37 5.70 7.94 -6.45
N THR A 38 6.54 8.96 -6.23
CA THR A 38 7.26 9.68 -7.30
C THR A 38 8.04 8.75 -8.21
N ASP A 39 8.81 7.82 -7.64
CA ASP A 39 9.63 6.88 -8.43
C ASP A 39 8.75 5.90 -9.22
N GLN A 40 7.59 5.53 -8.68
CA GLN A 40 6.64 4.66 -9.37
C GLN A 40 6.00 5.36 -10.57
N ILE A 41 5.63 6.63 -10.41
CA ILE A 41 5.12 7.47 -11.49
C ILE A 41 6.18 7.67 -12.57
N ALA A 42 7.41 8.02 -12.17
CA ALA A 42 8.53 8.18 -13.11
C ALA A 42 8.82 6.88 -13.87
N THR A 43 8.80 5.73 -13.17
CA THR A 43 8.97 4.41 -13.80
C THR A 43 7.86 4.13 -14.82
N LEU A 44 6.60 4.42 -14.49
CA LEU A 44 5.49 4.27 -15.43
C LEU A 44 5.64 5.18 -16.65
N GLN A 45 6.07 6.43 -16.47
CA GLN A 45 6.35 7.36 -17.57
C GLN A 45 7.42 6.80 -18.50
N ILE A 46 8.54 6.33 -17.94
CA ILE A 46 9.63 5.71 -18.72
C ILE A 46 9.12 4.49 -19.52
N ILE A 47 8.33 3.62 -18.91
CA ILE A 47 7.78 2.43 -19.59
C ILE A 47 6.87 2.84 -20.75
N VAL A 48 6.03 3.86 -20.56
CA VAL A 48 5.15 4.38 -21.61
C VAL A 48 5.97 4.99 -22.74
N GLU A 49 6.95 5.85 -22.42
CA GLU A 49 7.83 6.49 -23.42
C GLU A 49 8.60 5.46 -24.25
N GLN A 50 9.19 4.46 -23.60
CA GLN A 50 9.87 3.36 -24.29
C GLN A 50 8.91 2.57 -25.19
N SER A 51 7.68 2.30 -24.74
CA SER A 51 6.75 1.57 -25.60
C SER A 51 6.45 2.31 -26.91
N VAL A 52 6.37 3.64 -26.86
CA VAL A 52 6.18 4.52 -28.01
C VAL A 52 7.43 4.53 -28.90
N GLU A 53 8.61 4.68 -28.31
CA GLU A 53 9.89 4.71 -29.03
C GLU A 53 10.11 3.44 -29.86
N TRP A 54 9.80 2.27 -29.29
CA TRP A 54 10.01 0.98 -29.93
C TRP A 54 8.81 0.48 -30.76
N ASN A 55 7.75 1.29 -30.88
CA ASN A 55 6.48 0.92 -31.53
C ASN A 55 5.94 -0.44 -31.03
N SER A 56 6.02 -0.66 -29.72
CA SER A 56 5.61 -1.90 -29.06
C SER A 56 4.25 -1.73 -28.39
N SER A 57 3.46 -2.81 -28.34
CA SER A 57 2.18 -2.82 -27.65
C SER A 57 2.37 -2.85 -26.13
N LEU A 58 1.78 -1.88 -25.44
CA LEU A 58 1.79 -1.77 -23.98
C LEU A 58 0.37 -1.86 -23.42
N TYR A 59 0.19 -2.67 -22.37
CA TYR A 59 -1.08 -2.80 -21.64
C TYR A 59 -0.84 -2.52 -20.15
N ILE A 60 -1.57 -1.55 -19.61
CA ILE A 60 -1.51 -1.16 -18.18
C ILE A 60 -2.88 -1.42 -17.55
N LYS A 61 -2.89 -2.02 -16.36
CA LYS A 61 -4.11 -2.24 -15.57
C LYS A 61 -4.03 -1.44 -14.28
N PHE A 62 -5.03 -0.59 -14.06
CA PHE A 62 -5.26 0.10 -12.79
C PHE A 62 -6.28 -0.71 -11.99
N ILE A 63 -5.95 -1.03 -10.74
CA ILE A 63 -6.80 -1.80 -9.84
C ILE A 63 -7.02 -0.93 -8.60
N ASP A 64 -8.29 -0.75 -8.23
CA ASP A 64 -8.69 -0.03 -7.03
C ASP A 64 -9.77 -0.83 -6.28
N TYR A 65 -9.81 -0.70 -4.96
CA TYR A 65 -10.77 -1.39 -4.10
C TYR A 65 -11.89 -0.44 -3.68
N GLU A 66 -13.14 -0.79 -4.00
CA GLU A 66 -14.30 -0.05 -3.51
C GLU A 66 -14.38 -0.17 -1.98
N LYS A 67 -14.33 0.97 -1.28
CA LYS A 67 -14.36 1.06 0.19
C LYS A 67 -13.36 0.13 0.87
N ALA A 68 -12.09 0.22 0.46
CA ALA A 68 -11.01 -0.66 0.90
C ALA A 68 -10.99 -0.93 2.42
N PHE A 69 -11.20 0.09 3.27
CA PHE A 69 -11.21 -0.09 4.72
C PHE A 69 -12.51 -0.71 5.26
N ASP A 70 -13.68 -0.33 4.74
CA ASP A 70 -14.97 -0.88 5.18
C ASP A 70 -15.14 -2.35 4.72
N SER A 71 -14.55 -2.69 3.57
CA SER A 71 -14.59 -4.06 3.04
C SER A 71 -13.91 -5.07 3.97
N VAL A 72 -12.93 -4.64 4.76
CA VAL A 72 -12.20 -5.50 5.71
C VAL A 72 -13.14 -6.04 6.80
N ASP A 73 -14.15 -5.28 7.21
CA ASP A 73 -15.15 -5.74 8.17
C ASP A 73 -16.09 -6.80 7.60
N SER A 74 -16.29 -6.80 6.27
CA SER A 74 -17.08 -7.81 5.55
C SER A 74 -16.30 -9.08 5.21
N VAL A 75 -14.96 -9.01 5.22
CA VAL A 75 -14.05 -10.14 5.04
C VAL A 75 -13.92 -10.92 6.36
N ASP A 76 -13.50 -12.19 6.31
CA ASP A 76 -13.21 -12.97 7.52
C ASP A 76 -12.11 -12.28 8.35
N ARG A 77 -12.51 -11.52 9.37
CA ARG A 77 -11.63 -10.81 10.32
C ARG A 77 -10.57 -11.73 10.94
N ARG A 78 -10.79 -13.05 10.95
CA ARG A 78 -9.79 -14.04 11.41
C ARG A 78 -8.52 -14.02 10.55
N THR A 79 -8.61 -13.59 9.29
CA THR A 79 -7.44 -13.46 8.41
C THR A 79 -6.50 -12.33 8.83
N LEU A 80 -7.04 -11.21 9.32
CA LEU A 80 -6.23 -10.11 9.86
C LEU A 80 -5.43 -10.54 11.10
N TRP A 81 -6.06 -11.30 12.00
CA TRP A 81 -5.41 -11.79 13.23
C TRP A 81 -4.34 -12.86 12.99
N LYS A 82 -4.16 -13.31 11.74
CA LYS A 82 -3.07 -14.22 11.35
C LYS A 82 -1.84 -13.47 10.83
N LEU A 83 -1.92 -12.15 10.64
CA LEU A 83 -0.77 -11.33 10.34
C LEU A 83 0.11 -11.25 11.61
N PRO A 84 1.45 -11.43 11.51
CA PRO A 84 2.38 -11.42 12.65
C PRO A 84 2.39 -10.11 13.44
#